data_AF-A0A2V7JBE3-F1
#
_entry.id   AF-A0A2V7JBE3-F1
#
_cell.length_a   1.000
_cell.length_b   1.000
_cell.length_c   1.000
_cell.angle_alpha   90.00
_cell.angle_beta   90.00
_cell.angle_gamma   90.00
#
_symmetry.space_group_name_H-M   'P 1'
#
loop_
_entity.id
_entity.type
_entity.pdbx_description
1 polymer ?
#
loop_
_entity_poly.entity_id
_entity_poly.type
_entity_poly.pdbx_seq_one_letter_code
_entity_poly.pdbx_strand_id
1 'polypeptide(L)'
;TIAVSVAVANALRRRLHPRGRLRVVPNGIDLARVEAEPSQQDLAMAQAALGGDSGRPVVAVVARRKDQQILLRALPALARPVTVVFVGIGPDKVLAAAAAAVPERHRIVFVPFTEHPLAFYRLATVAALPSRIEGLSQSLLEAMSLGVPVIASAAGGNPDLISPGETGLLVPPLDPAAWTRALDRMLGDDEFRARVARAGRAHARQEFTMPRTAERTEIVYCEAIERRRLLAGERPGTTPLTVVIPTLNEASQIGDCVRGLAWAGEVIVVDASSKDGTAATAAAAGARVLDGMAPGIAAQRNTGIAAAKHEWVFALDADERIGPALAAELAQVVVAPQHEAYRVKRRNLFHGHVLRRGHWGRDWVVRLFRRGRRFGGASAHPGLEFPEREQGELANELDHTPYKDLGHHLDKLITYSRMSAADLAAQGHRATFSDVALRPAFRFWRDYILHGSIFDGRLGVIHAGMSAASVFLKYAFLWERQRRG
;
A
#
# COMPACT_ATOMS: atom_id res chain seq x y z
N THR A 1 4.19 20.21 7.17
CA THR A 1 5.47 20.60 6.55
C THR A 1 6.10 19.39 5.92
N ILE A 2 6.66 19.53 4.71
CA ILE A 2 7.35 18.45 3.99
C ILE A 2 8.86 18.57 4.24
N ALA A 3 9.51 17.44 4.43
CA ALA A 3 10.96 17.31 4.48
C ALA A 3 11.42 16.27 3.44
N VAL A 4 12.57 16.49 2.81
CA VAL A 4 13.06 15.62 1.73
C VAL A 4 13.72 14.32 2.22
N SER A 5 13.99 14.22 3.53
CA SER A 5 14.62 13.07 4.17
C SER A 5 14.30 13.05 5.67
N VAL A 6 14.50 11.89 6.30
CA VAL A 6 14.36 11.70 7.75
C VAL A 6 15.35 12.58 8.50
N ALA A 7 16.59 12.69 8.01
CA ALA A 7 17.60 13.56 8.60
C ALA A 7 17.16 15.03 8.59
N VAL A 8 16.62 15.52 7.47
CA VAL A 8 16.08 16.89 7.37
C VAL A 8 14.86 17.06 8.28
N ALA A 9 13.95 16.09 8.33
CA ALA A 9 12.80 16.14 9.23
C ALA A 9 13.22 16.26 10.70
N ASN A 10 14.22 15.48 11.12
CA ASN A 10 14.75 15.51 12.49
C ASN A 10 15.49 16.83 12.80
N ALA A 11 16.18 17.42 11.82
CA ALA A 11 16.78 18.74 11.98
C ALA A 11 15.71 19.84 12.12
N LEU A 12 14.66 19.80 11.29
CA LEU A 12 13.54 20.75 11.35
C LEU A 12 12.76 20.65 12.65
N ARG A 13 12.49 19.43 13.15
CA ARG A 13 11.86 19.21 14.47
C ARG A 13 12.66 19.88 15.58
N ARG A 14 13.98 19.70 15.59
CA ARG A 14 14.84 20.23 16.67
C ARG A 14 14.97 21.75 16.65
N ARG A 15 15.00 22.39 15.47
CA ARG A 15 15.36 23.81 15.34
C ARG A 15 14.21 24.76 15.08
N LEU A 16 13.23 24.36 14.27
CA LEU A 16 12.25 25.29 13.70
C LEU A 16 10.80 24.91 14.03
N HIS A 17 10.49 23.61 14.13
CA HIS A 17 9.12 23.13 14.29
C HIS A 17 9.00 21.98 15.31
N PRO A 18 9.32 22.19 16.60
CA PRO A 18 9.31 21.13 17.63
C PRO A 18 7.94 20.49 17.85
N ARG A 19 6.85 21.23 17.58
CA ARG A 19 5.46 20.73 17.63
C ARG A 19 4.83 20.53 16.24
N GLY A 20 5.59 20.75 15.16
CA GLY A 20 5.09 20.67 13.80
C GLY A 20 4.94 19.25 13.31
N ARG A 21 3.82 18.94 12.64
CA ARG A 21 3.68 17.68 11.89
C ARG A 21 4.52 17.75 10.62
N LEU A 22 5.58 16.94 10.61
CA LEU A 22 6.52 16.80 9.50
C LEU A 22 6.30 15.46 8.80
N ARG A 23 6.12 15.50 7.48
CA ARG A 23 6.04 14.35 6.59
C ARG A 23 7.31 14.29 5.74
N VAL A 24 7.86 13.09 5.56
CA VAL A 24 9.00 12.89 4.67
C VAL A 24 8.48 12.57 3.28
N VAL A 25 8.81 13.41 2.30
CA VAL A 25 8.53 13.17 0.89
C VAL A 25 9.85 13.32 0.15
N PRO A 26 10.49 12.21 -0.24
CA PRO A 26 11.76 12.26 -0.96
C PRO A 26 11.65 13.00 -2.28
N ASN A 27 12.74 13.66 -2.68
CA ASN A 27 12.84 14.26 -4.01
C ASN A 27 12.80 13.18 -5.08
N GLY A 28 12.10 13.47 -6.17
CA GLY A 28 12.00 12.61 -7.35
C GLY A 28 13.00 13.00 -8.42
N ILE A 29 13.31 12.06 -9.30
CA ILE A 29 14.14 12.24 -10.48
C ILE A 29 13.30 12.12 -11.75
N ASP A 30 13.61 12.97 -12.72
CA ASP A 30 13.07 12.84 -14.08
C ASP A 30 13.90 11.78 -14.83
N LEU A 31 13.36 10.56 -14.85
CA LEU A 31 14.02 9.42 -15.51
C LEU A 31 14.18 9.64 -17.02
N ALA A 32 13.24 10.32 -17.68
CA ALA A 32 13.32 10.54 -19.12
C ALA A 32 14.53 11.45 -19.45
N ARG A 33 14.72 12.51 -18.66
CA ARG A 33 15.90 13.39 -18.78
C ARG A 33 17.20 12.66 -18.46
N VAL A 34 17.21 11.86 -17.39
CA VAL A 34 18.44 11.26 -16.87
C VAL A 34 18.91 10.07 -17.70
N GLU A 35 17.98 9.26 -18.20
CA GLU A 35 18.29 8.07 -18.98
C GLU A 35 18.45 8.33 -20.47
N ALA A 36 18.15 9.55 -20.93
CA ALA A 36 18.49 9.99 -22.27
C ALA A 36 19.98 9.71 -22.56
N GLU A 37 20.24 9.18 -23.74
CA GLU A 37 21.61 8.99 -24.19
C GLU A 37 22.26 10.35 -24.44
N PRO A 38 23.42 10.64 -23.83
CA PRO A 38 24.14 11.88 -24.12
C PRO A 38 24.54 11.92 -25.59
N SER A 39 24.70 13.14 -26.13
CA SER A 39 25.17 13.28 -27.51
C SER A 39 26.58 12.69 -27.66
N GLN A 40 26.94 12.26 -28.87
CA GLN A 40 28.31 11.80 -29.15
C GLN A 40 29.35 12.88 -28.82
N GLN A 41 28.99 14.15 -29.00
CA GLN A 41 29.84 15.29 -28.65
C GLN A 41 30.08 15.39 -27.13
N ASP A 42 29.03 15.20 -26.31
CA ASP A 42 29.15 15.24 -24.85
C ASP A 42 29.99 14.08 -24.31
N LEU A 43 29.81 12.88 -24.88
CA LEU A 43 30.62 11.71 -24.54
C LEU A 43 32.08 11.92 -24.93
N ALA A 44 32.36 12.44 -26.13
CA ALA A 44 33.71 12.75 -26.58
C ALA A 44 34.37 13.81 -25.70
N MET A 45 33.64 14.86 -25.30
CA MET A 45 34.11 15.87 -24.35
C MET A 45 34.47 15.25 -23.00
N ALA A 46 33.59 14.42 -22.43
CA ALA A 46 33.85 13.77 -21.16
C ALA A 46 35.05 12.83 -21.24
N GLN A 47 35.19 12.07 -22.32
CA GLN A 47 36.31 11.16 -22.54
C GLN A 47 37.63 11.91 -22.74
N ALA A 48 37.63 13.04 -23.46
CA ALA A 48 38.80 13.90 -23.60
C ALA A 48 39.24 14.49 -22.25
N ALA A 49 38.29 14.94 -21.42
CA ALA A 49 38.60 15.44 -20.07
C ALA A 49 39.23 14.36 -19.18
N LEU A 50 38.75 13.11 -19.30
CA LEU A 50 39.32 11.96 -18.58
C LEU A 50 40.72 11.55 -19.10
N GLY A 51 41.15 12.04 -20.26
CA GLY A 51 42.44 11.73 -20.86
C GLY A 51 42.44 10.52 -21.79
N GLY A 52 41.29 10.19 -22.39
CA GLY A 52 41.13 9.03 -23.29
C GLY A 52 40.89 7.71 -22.57
N ASP A 53 40.98 6.60 -23.30
CA ASP A 53 40.85 5.25 -22.73
C ASP A 53 42.17 4.82 -22.08
N SER A 54 42.21 4.95 -20.76
CA SER A 54 43.37 4.53 -19.95
C SER A 54 43.22 3.11 -19.39
N GLY A 55 42.08 2.45 -19.61
CA GLY A 55 41.70 1.20 -18.94
C GLY A 55 41.52 1.31 -17.42
N ARG A 56 41.74 2.51 -16.82
CA ARG A 56 41.60 2.72 -15.38
C ARG A 56 40.12 2.87 -15.01
N PRO A 57 39.67 2.26 -13.89
CA PRO A 57 38.34 2.54 -13.36
C PRO A 57 38.15 4.03 -13.07
N VAL A 58 36.98 4.54 -13.43
CA VAL A 58 36.63 5.95 -13.25
C VAL A 58 35.76 6.11 -12.01
N VAL A 59 36.22 6.93 -11.06
CA VAL A 59 35.47 7.35 -9.86
C VAL A 59 34.91 8.74 -10.12
N ALA A 60 33.60 8.84 -10.35
CA ALA A 60 32.94 10.11 -10.66
C ALA A 60 32.35 10.76 -9.40
N VAL A 61 32.64 12.04 -9.21
CA VAL A 61 32.05 12.89 -8.17
C VAL A 61 31.39 14.08 -8.83
N VAL A 62 30.08 14.02 -9.02
CA VAL A 62 29.30 15.14 -9.59
C VAL A 62 28.73 15.97 -8.44
N ALA A 63 29.46 17.02 -8.07
CA ALA A 63 29.08 17.95 -7.02
C ALA A 63 29.97 19.20 -7.03
N ARG A 64 29.41 20.34 -6.59
CA ARG A 64 30.20 21.56 -6.31
C ARG A 64 31.13 21.37 -5.11
N ARG A 65 30.71 21.64 -3.88
CA ARG A 65 31.54 21.46 -2.66
C ARG A 65 30.89 20.46 -1.71
N LYS A 66 31.49 19.28 -1.55
CA LYS A 66 30.98 18.14 -0.77
C LYS A 66 32.11 17.33 -0.12
N ASP A 67 33.12 18.01 0.41
CA ASP A 67 34.25 17.40 1.13
C ASP A 67 35.13 16.47 0.26
N GLN A 68 35.30 16.80 -1.03
CA GLN A 68 36.07 16.01 -1.99
C GLN A 68 37.52 15.73 -1.57
N GLN A 69 38.10 16.59 -0.73
CA GLN A 69 39.43 16.37 -0.15
C GLN A 69 39.53 15.06 0.66
N ILE A 70 38.43 14.57 1.21
CA ILE A 70 38.40 13.30 1.96
C ILE A 70 38.64 12.12 1.02
N LEU A 71 38.02 12.15 -0.17
CA LEU A 71 38.24 11.14 -1.20
C LEU A 71 39.69 11.18 -1.71
N LEU A 72 40.23 12.37 -1.96
CA LEU A 72 41.64 12.54 -2.35
C LEU A 72 42.61 11.94 -1.31
N ARG A 73 42.36 12.17 -0.02
CA ARG A 73 43.14 11.61 1.08
C ARG A 73 43.03 10.09 1.22
N ALA A 74 42.02 9.46 0.62
CA ALA A 74 41.85 8.00 0.62
C ALA A 74 42.70 7.30 -0.45
N LEU A 75 43.10 8.02 -1.51
CA LEU A 75 43.81 7.46 -2.66
C LEU A 75 45.23 6.96 -2.37
N PRO A 76 46.05 7.61 -1.52
CA PRO A 76 47.39 7.11 -1.21
C PRO A 76 47.43 5.65 -0.72
N ALA A 77 46.39 5.21 -0.01
CA ALA A 77 46.26 3.83 0.48
C ALA A 77 45.55 2.88 -0.51
N LEU A 78 45.02 3.38 -1.62
CA LEU A 78 44.41 2.56 -2.66
C LEU A 78 45.50 2.07 -3.62
N ALA A 79 45.73 0.76 -3.66
CA ALA A 79 46.79 0.16 -4.49
C ALA A 79 46.49 0.25 -5.99
N ARG A 80 45.22 0.01 -6.37
CA ARG A 80 44.76 0.02 -7.77
C ARG A 80 44.80 1.44 -8.37
N PRO A 81 45.40 1.63 -9.55
CA PRO A 81 45.28 2.89 -10.30
C PRO A 81 43.83 3.22 -10.62
N VAL A 82 43.44 4.47 -10.44
CA VAL A 82 42.09 4.97 -10.79
C VAL A 82 42.17 6.34 -11.41
N THR A 83 41.15 6.72 -12.17
CA THR A 83 40.91 8.09 -12.58
C THR A 83 39.77 8.64 -11.73
N VAL A 84 40.02 9.71 -10.96
CA VAL A 84 38.99 10.40 -10.19
C VAL A 84 38.64 11.69 -10.90
N VAL A 85 37.37 11.86 -11.24
CA VAL A 85 36.85 13.08 -11.87
C VAL A 85 35.90 13.81 -10.91
N PHE A 86 36.23 15.07 -10.64
CA PHE A 86 35.39 15.98 -9.88
C PHE A 86 34.70 16.93 -10.86
N VAL A 87 33.39 16.73 -11.05
CA VAL A 87 32.58 17.49 -12.00
C VAL A 87 31.79 18.57 -11.29
N GLY A 88 31.89 19.81 -11.79
CA GLY A 88 31.24 20.98 -11.21
C GLY A 88 32.10 21.77 -10.22
N ILE A 89 33.40 21.49 -10.15
CA ILE A 89 34.33 22.17 -9.24
C ILE A 89 35.74 22.27 -9.82
N GLY A 90 36.36 23.45 -9.65
CA GLY A 90 37.79 23.65 -9.83
C GLY A 90 38.59 23.48 -8.54
N PRO A 91 39.90 23.25 -8.60
CA PRO A 91 40.72 23.00 -7.41
C PRO A 91 40.98 24.31 -6.66
N ASP A 92 40.27 24.54 -5.56
CA ASP A 92 40.67 25.58 -4.60
C ASP A 92 41.94 25.16 -3.82
N LYS A 93 42.46 26.04 -2.97
CA LYS A 93 43.71 25.79 -2.24
C LYS A 93 43.72 24.46 -1.47
N VAL A 94 42.57 24.06 -0.91
CA VAL A 94 42.47 22.81 -0.13
C VAL A 94 42.47 21.60 -1.04
N LEU A 95 41.71 21.64 -2.14
CA LEU A 95 41.66 20.54 -3.11
C LEU A 95 42.97 20.41 -3.89
N ALA A 96 43.60 21.53 -4.27
CA ALA A 96 44.90 21.53 -4.93
C ALA A 96 45.97 20.87 -4.06
N ALA A 97 46.03 21.23 -2.77
CA ALA A 97 46.98 20.62 -1.83
C ALA A 97 46.70 19.13 -1.61
N ALA A 98 45.42 18.74 -1.48
CA ALA A 98 45.06 17.34 -1.34
C ALA A 98 45.36 16.52 -2.60
N ALA A 99 45.14 17.09 -3.79
CA ALA A 99 45.44 16.44 -5.07
C ALA A 99 46.94 16.30 -5.30
N ALA A 100 47.75 17.28 -4.89
CA ALA A 100 49.21 17.20 -4.99
C ALA A 100 49.82 16.08 -4.11
N ALA A 101 49.12 15.66 -3.05
CA ALA A 101 49.52 14.55 -2.19
C ALA A 101 49.08 13.17 -2.74
N VAL A 102 48.35 13.12 -3.86
CA VAL A 102 47.93 11.86 -4.48
C VAL A 102 49.07 11.26 -5.30
N PRO A 103 49.40 9.96 -5.15
CA PRO A 103 50.43 9.32 -5.96
C PRO A 103 50.12 9.33 -7.46
N GLU A 104 51.16 9.50 -8.29
CA GLU A 104 51.07 9.65 -9.76
C GLU A 104 50.39 8.48 -10.49
N ARG A 105 50.31 7.30 -9.86
CA ARG A 105 49.54 6.16 -10.38
C ARG A 105 48.06 6.47 -10.54
N HIS A 106 47.52 7.41 -9.75
CA HIS A 106 46.14 7.87 -9.90
C HIS A 106 46.10 9.12 -10.77
N ARG A 107 45.00 9.30 -11.50
CA ARG A 107 44.77 10.50 -12.31
C ARG A 107 43.65 11.31 -11.66
N ILE A 108 43.91 12.58 -11.38
CA ILE A 108 42.92 13.51 -10.82
C ILE A 108 42.51 14.50 -11.89
N VAL A 109 41.21 14.59 -12.15
CA VAL A 109 40.63 15.49 -13.15
C VAL A 109 39.63 16.40 -12.46
N PHE A 110 39.79 17.71 -12.64
CA PHE A 110 38.82 18.71 -12.21
C PHE A 110 38.12 19.25 -13.45
N VAL A 111 36.81 19.05 -13.50
CA VAL A 111 35.95 19.62 -14.53
C VAL A 111 35.15 20.73 -13.88
N PRO A 112 35.27 21.99 -14.37
CA PRO A 112 34.43 23.10 -13.91
C PRO A 112 32.93 22.81 -14.07
N PHE A 113 32.10 23.80 -13.75
CA PHE A 113 30.67 23.71 -14.03
C PHE A 113 30.42 23.34 -15.50
N THR A 114 29.54 22.37 -15.72
CA THR A 114 29.12 21.87 -17.03
C THR A 114 27.63 21.59 -17.01
N GLU A 115 26.96 21.80 -18.13
CA GLU A 115 25.54 21.49 -18.33
C GLU A 115 25.33 20.00 -18.66
N HIS A 116 26.41 19.25 -18.93
CA HIS A 116 26.37 17.86 -19.36
C HIS A 116 27.03 16.89 -18.34
N PRO A 117 26.70 16.94 -17.04
CA PRO A 117 27.36 16.11 -16.03
C PRO A 117 27.06 14.61 -16.19
N LEU A 118 25.94 14.25 -16.82
CA LEU A 118 25.51 12.86 -17.00
C LEU A 118 26.44 12.06 -17.93
N ALA A 119 27.14 12.72 -18.86
CA ALA A 119 28.12 12.08 -19.73
C ALA A 119 29.27 11.44 -18.91
N PHE A 120 29.66 12.05 -17.78
CA PHE A 120 30.66 11.49 -16.88
C PHE A 120 30.17 10.25 -16.15
N TYR A 121 28.88 10.14 -15.84
CA TYR A 121 28.31 8.92 -15.27
C TYR A 121 28.29 7.76 -16.26
N ARG A 122 28.09 8.01 -17.56
CA ARG A 122 28.18 6.96 -18.59
C ARG A 122 29.57 6.34 -18.70
N LEU A 123 30.60 7.11 -18.36
CA LEU A 123 32.00 6.66 -18.35
C LEU A 123 32.47 6.20 -16.95
N ALA A 124 31.62 6.34 -15.93
CA ALA A 124 31.99 6.04 -14.54
C ALA A 124 31.90 4.54 -14.24
N THR A 125 32.92 4.02 -13.55
CA THR A 125 32.85 2.69 -12.94
C THR A 125 32.11 2.73 -11.60
N VAL A 126 32.26 3.83 -10.86
CA VAL A 126 31.61 4.06 -9.57
C VAL A 126 31.37 5.56 -9.38
N ALA A 127 30.23 5.91 -8.79
CA ALA A 127 29.94 7.27 -8.35
C ALA A 127 30.21 7.41 -6.84
N ALA A 128 30.88 8.48 -6.44
CA ALA A 128 31.28 8.73 -5.06
C ALA A 128 30.76 10.09 -4.56
N LEU A 129 30.29 10.15 -3.32
CA LEU A 129 29.88 11.42 -2.69
C LEU A 129 30.34 11.53 -1.22
N PRO A 130 31.47 12.20 -0.93
CA PRO A 130 32.05 12.31 0.40
C PRO A 130 31.42 13.35 1.33
N SER A 131 30.18 13.76 1.08
CA SER A 131 29.51 14.88 1.76
C SER A 131 29.35 14.71 3.27
N ARG A 132 29.62 15.75 4.08
CA ARG A 132 29.22 15.80 5.50
C ARG A 132 27.79 16.30 5.73
N ILE A 133 27.25 17.11 4.83
CA ILE A 133 25.91 17.68 4.94
C ILE A 133 25.15 17.44 3.65
N GLU A 134 23.98 16.84 3.78
CA GLU A 134 23.11 16.54 2.65
C GLU A 134 21.63 16.59 3.03
N GLY A 135 20.80 17.05 2.10
CA GLY A 135 19.35 16.93 2.21
C GLY A 135 18.92 15.53 1.78
N LEU A 136 18.93 15.32 0.46
CA LEU A 136 18.82 14.04 -0.22
C LEU A 136 19.56 14.19 -1.57
N SER A 137 20.57 13.37 -1.84
CA SER A 137 21.47 13.57 -2.99
C SER A 137 20.82 13.26 -4.33
N GLN A 138 20.54 14.31 -5.11
CA GLN A 138 20.10 14.17 -6.50
C GLN A 138 21.16 13.51 -7.39
N SER A 139 22.43 13.88 -7.23
CA SER A 139 23.51 13.32 -8.06
C SER A 139 23.71 11.82 -7.83
N LEU A 140 23.42 11.30 -6.64
CA LEU A 140 23.42 9.86 -6.39
C LEU A 140 22.19 9.17 -6.99
N LEU A 141 21.02 9.79 -6.96
CA LEU A 141 19.84 9.27 -7.68
C LEU A 141 20.09 9.21 -9.19
N GLU A 142 20.76 10.21 -9.76
CA GLU A 142 21.15 10.23 -11.17
C GLU A 142 22.08 9.05 -11.48
N ALA A 143 23.14 8.87 -10.69
CA ALA A 143 24.06 7.74 -10.85
C ALA A 143 23.36 6.38 -10.73
N MET A 144 22.54 6.19 -9.69
CA MET A 144 21.79 4.94 -9.48
C MET A 144 20.82 4.66 -10.63
N SER A 145 20.09 5.66 -11.12
CA SER A 145 19.15 5.51 -12.24
C SER A 145 19.83 5.07 -13.54
N LEU A 146 21.08 5.52 -13.74
CA LEU A 146 21.95 5.09 -14.83
C LEU A 146 22.58 3.71 -14.62
N GLY A 147 22.39 3.09 -13.45
CA GLY A 147 23.03 1.82 -13.10
C GLY A 147 24.50 1.95 -12.74
N VAL A 148 24.96 3.14 -12.36
CA VAL A 148 26.30 3.33 -11.80
C VAL A 148 26.24 2.98 -10.31
N PRO A 149 27.09 2.07 -9.82
CA PRO A 149 27.13 1.74 -8.40
C PRO A 149 27.64 2.95 -7.60
N VAL A 150 27.10 3.15 -6.40
CA VAL A 150 27.37 4.34 -5.58
C VAL A 150 28.08 4.04 -4.26
N ILE A 151 28.97 4.94 -3.85
CA ILE A 151 29.56 5.01 -2.50
C ILE A 151 29.27 6.41 -1.95
N ALA A 152 28.71 6.52 -0.76
CA ALA A 152 28.42 7.80 -0.16
C ALA A 152 28.77 7.85 1.33
N SER A 153 29.05 9.05 1.84
CA SER A 153 29.09 9.27 3.28
C SER A 153 27.71 9.02 3.89
N ALA A 154 27.65 8.36 5.04
CA ALA A 154 26.47 8.17 5.89
C ALA A 154 26.09 9.49 6.58
N ALA A 155 25.73 10.49 5.78
CA ALA A 155 25.41 11.83 6.20
C ALA A 155 24.10 12.31 5.55
N GLY A 156 23.36 13.14 6.28
CA GLY A 156 22.12 13.71 5.75
C GLY A 156 21.11 12.64 5.36
N GLY A 157 20.47 12.79 4.20
CA GLY A 157 19.52 11.82 3.65
C GLY A 157 20.13 10.66 2.86
N ASN A 158 21.46 10.53 2.76
CA ASN A 158 22.07 9.39 2.05
C ASN A 158 21.67 8.02 2.63
N PRO A 159 21.54 7.84 3.96
CA PRO A 159 21.01 6.61 4.54
C PRO A 159 19.55 6.30 4.19
N ASP A 160 18.77 7.30 3.75
CA ASP A 160 17.40 7.10 3.30
C ASP A 160 17.34 6.64 1.82
N LEU A 161 18.46 6.75 1.10
CA LEU A 161 18.60 6.48 -0.34
C LEU A 161 19.38 5.18 -0.61
N ILE A 162 20.30 4.81 0.28
CA ILE A 162 21.19 3.66 0.12
C ILE A 162 20.92 2.64 1.22
N SER A 163 20.60 1.41 0.81
CA SER A 163 20.63 0.22 1.66
C SER A 163 22.04 -0.39 1.58
N PRO A 164 22.86 -0.31 2.64
CA PRO A 164 24.28 -0.67 2.58
C PRO A 164 24.51 -2.12 2.16
N GLY A 165 25.35 -2.33 1.16
CA GLY A 165 25.68 -3.67 0.61
C GLY A 165 24.63 -4.23 -0.36
N GLU A 166 23.48 -3.58 -0.48
CA GLU A 166 22.39 -3.94 -1.38
C GLU A 166 22.29 -2.99 -2.57
N THR A 167 22.08 -1.70 -2.33
CA THR A 167 21.88 -0.67 -3.38
C THR A 167 23.03 0.32 -3.51
N GLY A 168 24.01 0.25 -2.60
CA GLY A 168 25.24 1.03 -2.61
C GLY A 168 26.08 0.75 -1.37
N LEU A 169 27.17 1.50 -1.18
CA LEU A 169 27.95 1.49 0.07
C LEU A 169 27.81 2.80 0.82
N LEU A 170 27.67 2.72 2.14
CA LEU A 170 27.74 3.86 3.05
C LEU A 170 29.03 3.80 3.88
N VAL A 171 29.70 4.93 4.01
CA VAL A 171 30.92 5.07 4.82
C VAL A 171 30.76 6.17 5.87
N PRO A 172 31.43 6.08 7.04
CA PRO A 172 31.46 7.19 7.98
C PRO A 172 31.94 8.50 7.33
N PRO A 173 31.29 9.64 7.59
CA PRO A 173 31.75 10.93 7.07
C PRO A 173 33.16 11.27 7.57
N LEU A 174 33.96 11.93 6.72
CA LEU A 174 35.32 12.39 7.04
C LEU A 174 36.32 11.29 7.41
N ASP A 175 36.09 10.02 7.01
CA ASP A 175 37.00 8.89 7.25
C ASP A 175 37.65 8.41 5.94
N PRO A 176 38.86 8.88 5.58
CA PRO A 176 39.57 8.43 4.39
C PRO A 176 39.82 6.92 4.34
N ALA A 177 40.06 6.26 5.48
CA ALA A 177 40.35 4.83 5.51
C ALA A 177 39.10 4.00 5.16
N ALA A 178 37.92 4.44 5.59
CA ALA A 178 36.66 3.83 5.17
C ALA A 178 36.40 4.03 3.66
N TRP A 179 36.74 5.20 3.11
CA TRP A 179 36.67 5.45 1.67
C TRP A 179 37.61 4.51 0.88
N THR A 180 38.84 4.30 1.34
CA THR A 180 39.77 3.35 0.70
C THR A 180 39.18 1.93 0.66
N ARG A 181 38.66 1.43 1.79
CA ARG A 181 38.05 0.09 1.87
C ARG A 181 36.83 -0.05 0.96
N ALA A 182 35.97 0.97 0.92
CA ALA A 182 34.77 0.95 0.08
C ALA A 182 35.11 0.99 -1.42
N LEU A 183 36.10 1.80 -1.81
CA LEU A 183 36.61 1.84 -3.19
C LEU A 183 37.23 0.50 -3.58
N ASP A 184 38.07 -0.07 -2.73
CA ASP A 184 38.71 -1.36 -3.05
C ASP A 184 37.69 -2.48 -3.18
N ARG A 185 36.68 -2.52 -2.30
CA ARG A 185 35.56 -3.48 -2.42
C ARG A 185 34.79 -3.31 -3.73
N MET A 186 34.37 -2.08 -4.05
CA MET A 186 33.54 -1.82 -5.23
C MET A 186 34.30 -2.07 -6.54
N LEU A 187 35.58 -1.73 -6.57
CA LEU A 187 36.42 -1.88 -7.76
C LEU A 187 37.01 -3.29 -7.89
N GLY A 188 37.15 -4.03 -6.78
CA GLY A 188 37.79 -5.34 -6.74
C GLY A 188 36.87 -6.55 -6.89
N ASP A 189 35.56 -6.37 -6.77
CA ASP A 189 34.58 -7.44 -6.91
C ASP A 189 33.53 -7.06 -7.95
N ASP A 190 33.68 -7.61 -9.16
CA ASP A 190 32.84 -7.33 -10.32
C ASP A 190 31.41 -7.83 -10.14
N GLU A 191 31.24 -8.99 -9.49
CA GLU A 191 29.92 -9.56 -9.22
C GLU A 191 29.16 -8.69 -8.21
N PHE A 192 29.82 -8.31 -7.11
CA PHE A 192 29.27 -7.39 -6.13
C PHE A 192 28.89 -6.05 -6.76
N ARG A 193 29.79 -5.48 -7.57
CA ARG A 193 29.55 -4.21 -8.26
C ARG A 193 28.34 -4.29 -9.17
N ALA A 194 28.25 -5.32 -10.01
CA ALA A 194 27.13 -5.51 -10.94
C ALA A 194 25.79 -5.74 -10.22
N ARG A 195 25.80 -6.53 -9.13
CA ARG A 195 24.62 -6.77 -8.30
C ARG A 195 24.11 -5.49 -7.66
N VAL A 196 25.00 -4.72 -7.03
CA VAL A 196 24.64 -3.47 -6.35
C VAL A 196 24.18 -2.40 -7.34
N ALA A 197 24.82 -2.29 -8.50
CA ALA A 197 24.40 -1.40 -9.59
C ALA A 197 22.96 -1.71 -10.06
N ARG A 198 22.64 -2.99 -10.30
CA ARG A 198 21.30 -3.43 -10.72
C ARG A 198 20.25 -3.14 -9.66
N ALA A 199 20.54 -3.48 -8.40
CA ALA A 199 19.64 -3.24 -7.28
C ALA A 199 19.42 -1.74 -7.03
N GLY A 200 20.48 -0.93 -7.08
CA GLY A 200 20.40 0.53 -6.97
C GLY A 200 19.55 1.16 -8.07
N ARG A 201 19.70 0.71 -9.32
CA ARG A 201 18.87 1.16 -10.44
C ARG A 201 17.40 0.82 -10.26
N ALA A 202 17.10 -0.42 -9.88
CA ALA A 202 15.72 -0.83 -9.62
C ALA A 202 15.10 0.00 -8.49
N HIS A 203 15.84 0.21 -7.40
CA HIS A 203 15.40 0.99 -6.26
C HIS A 203 15.10 2.46 -6.63
N ALA A 204 16.02 3.13 -7.34
CA ALA A 204 15.83 4.51 -7.79
C ALA A 204 14.58 4.66 -8.67
N ARG A 205 14.40 3.75 -9.64
CA ARG A 205 13.26 3.75 -10.58
C ARG A 205 11.92 3.42 -9.91
N GLN A 206 11.92 2.68 -8.80
CA GLN A 206 10.69 2.32 -8.10
C GLN A 206 10.27 3.40 -7.10
N GLU A 207 11.23 3.97 -6.37
CA GLU A 207 10.94 4.77 -5.17
C GLU A 207 11.14 6.28 -5.33
N PHE A 208 11.97 6.72 -6.29
CA PHE A 208 12.44 8.10 -6.37
C PHE A 208 12.13 8.77 -7.72
N THR A 209 10.99 8.46 -8.33
CA THR A 209 10.57 9.09 -9.59
C THR A 209 9.72 10.34 -9.34
N MET A 210 9.71 11.27 -10.31
CA MET A 210 8.82 12.44 -10.25
C MET A 210 7.34 12.09 -10.01
N PRO A 211 6.73 11.09 -10.69
CA PRO A 211 5.37 10.65 -10.40
C PRO A 211 5.16 10.18 -8.95
N ARG A 212 6.10 9.41 -8.39
CA ARG A 212 6.02 8.94 -6.99
C ARG A 212 6.11 10.08 -5.99
N THR A 213 7.00 11.04 -6.23
CA THR A 213 7.10 12.24 -5.39
C THR A 213 5.83 13.09 -5.49
N ALA A 214 5.23 13.21 -6.68
CA ALA A 214 3.96 13.91 -6.88
C ALA A 214 2.82 13.23 -6.12
N GLU A 215 2.65 11.91 -6.25
CA GLU A 215 1.65 11.11 -5.51
C GLU A 215 1.78 11.30 -3.99
N ARG A 216 2.99 11.17 -3.45
CA ARG A 216 3.26 11.39 -2.01
C ARG A 216 2.97 12.83 -1.58
N THR A 217 3.24 13.79 -2.44
CA THR A 217 2.97 15.21 -2.18
C THR A 217 1.47 15.50 -2.19
N GLU A 218 0.73 14.93 -3.14
CA GLU A 218 -0.72 15.03 -3.25
C GLU A 218 -1.40 14.49 -1.99
N ILE A 219 -0.97 13.33 -1.48
CA ILE A 219 -1.47 12.79 -0.20
C ILE A 219 -1.32 13.81 0.93
N VAL A 220 -0.18 14.50 1.03
CA VAL A 220 0.04 15.51 2.08
C VAL A 220 -0.89 16.71 1.88
N TYR A 221 -1.16 17.13 0.65
CA TYR A 221 -2.11 18.19 0.35
C TYR A 221 -3.55 17.79 0.69
N CYS A 222 -3.97 16.58 0.32
CA CYS A 222 -5.30 16.04 0.66
C CYS A 222 -5.50 15.99 2.17
N GLU A 223 -4.54 15.42 2.92
CA GLU A 223 -4.57 15.41 4.39
C GLU A 223 -4.69 16.84 4.97
N ALA A 224 -3.98 17.82 4.39
CA ALA A 224 -4.01 19.20 4.85
C ALA A 224 -5.35 19.90 4.56
N ILE A 225 -5.94 19.67 3.39
CA ILE A 225 -7.24 20.20 2.98
C ILE A 225 -8.34 19.63 3.87
N GLU A 226 -8.36 18.31 4.07
CA GLU A 226 -9.34 17.65 4.95
C GLU A 226 -9.24 18.19 6.37
N ARG A 227 -8.02 18.31 6.90
CA ARG A 227 -7.83 18.87 8.23
C ARG A 227 -8.30 20.32 8.32
N ARG A 228 -8.07 21.13 7.28
CA ARG A 228 -8.57 22.51 7.23
C ARG A 228 -10.09 22.55 7.25
N ARG A 229 -10.76 21.70 6.45
CA ARG A 229 -12.22 21.57 6.43
C ARG A 229 -12.77 21.19 7.80
N LEU A 230 -12.16 20.17 8.44
CA LEU A 230 -12.53 19.75 9.81
C LEU A 230 -12.36 20.89 10.83
N LEU A 231 -11.26 21.63 10.77
CA LEU A 231 -11.01 22.77 11.68
C LEU A 231 -11.93 23.96 11.40
N ALA A 232 -12.41 24.14 10.17
CA ALA A 232 -13.36 25.16 9.77
C ALA A 232 -14.82 24.78 10.07
N GLY A 233 -15.08 23.57 10.61
CA GLY A 233 -16.45 23.08 10.86
C GLY A 233 -17.21 22.70 9.59
N GLU A 234 -16.56 22.68 8.42
CA GLU A 234 -17.13 22.22 7.16
C GLU A 234 -17.23 20.69 7.20
N ARG A 235 -18.45 20.18 7.31
CA ARG A 235 -18.70 18.74 7.10
C ARG A 235 -18.46 18.43 5.61
N PRO A 236 -17.81 17.30 5.27
CA PRO A 236 -17.66 16.90 3.87
C PRO A 236 -19.05 16.87 3.22
N GLY A 237 -19.16 17.43 2.01
CA GLY A 237 -20.42 17.41 1.26
C GLY A 237 -20.96 16.00 1.22
N THR A 238 -22.21 15.82 1.64
CA THR A 238 -22.82 14.50 1.73
C THR A 238 -22.94 13.89 0.33
N THR A 239 -22.39 12.71 0.14
CA THR A 239 -22.58 11.93 -1.10
C THR A 239 -24.06 11.59 -1.25
N PRO A 240 -24.72 11.81 -2.41
CA PRO A 240 -26.14 11.53 -2.60
C PRO A 240 -26.42 10.02 -2.70
N LEU A 241 -26.19 9.33 -1.58
CA LEU A 241 -26.22 7.88 -1.40
C LEU A 241 -26.94 7.59 -0.08
N THR A 242 -27.87 6.63 -0.12
CA THR A 242 -28.50 6.09 1.09
C THR A 242 -27.81 4.81 1.49
N VAL A 243 -27.35 4.70 2.74
CA VAL A 243 -26.85 3.43 3.30
C VAL A 243 -27.98 2.78 4.09
N VAL A 244 -28.26 1.50 3.83
CA VAL A 244 -29.30 0.72 4.52
C VAL A 244 -28.63 -0.38 5.33
N ILE A 245 -28.94 -0.46 6.63
CA ILE A 245 -28.32 -1.39 7.57
C ILE A 245 -29.41 -2.21 8.29
N PRO A 246 -29.54 -3.53 8.05
CA PRO A 246 -30.40 -4.40 8.84
C PRO A 246 -29.74 -4.69 10.20
N THR A 247 -30.50 -4.69 11.29
CA THR A 247 -29.97 -4.93 12.64
C THR A 247 -30.86 -5.84 13.49
N LEU A 248 -30.21 -6.66 14.31
CA LEU A 248 -30.82 -7.40 15.41
C LEU A 248 -29.78 -7.64 16.51
N ASN A 249 -29.89 -6.95 17.63
CA ASN A 249 -28.99 -7.01 18.78
C ASN A 249 -27.51 -6.71 18.43
N GLU A 250 -27.28 -5.54 17.82
CA GLU A 250 -25.97 -5.06 17.37
C GLU A 250 -25.47 -3.80 18.12
N ALA A 251 -25.94 -3.56 19.35
CA ALA A 251 -25.64 -2.35 20.12
C ALA A 251 -24.13 -2.14 20.32
N SER A 252 -23.35 -3.23 20.38
CA SER A 252 -21.90 -3.18 20.55
C SER A 252 -21.13 -2.58 19.37
N GLN A 253 -21.73 -2.48 18.17
CA GLN A 253 -21.01 -2.12 16.95
C GLN A 253 -21.76 -1.14 16.05
N ILE A 254 -23.09 -1.04 16.15
CA ILE A 254 -23.91 -0.21 15.28
C ILE A 254 -23.55 1.28 15.38
N GLY A 255 -23.22 1.77 16.57
CA GLY A 255 -22.84 3.17 16.76
C GLY A 255 -21.56 3.54 16.01
N ASP A 256 -20.57 2.66 15.98
CA ASP A 256 -19.33 2.87 15.23
C ASP A 256 -19.56 2.75 13.73
N CYS A 257 -20.39 1.80 13.32
CA CYS A 257 -20.80 1.62 11.93
C CYS A 257 -21.44 2.91 11.37
N VAL A 258 -22.45 3.45 12.06
CA VAL A 258 -23.17 4.65 11.64
C VAL A 258 -22.27 5.89 11.64
N ARG A 259 -21.44 6.08 12.67
CA ARG A 259 -20.51 7.23 12.72
C ARG A 259 -19.50 7.23 11.58
N GLY A 260 -19.06 6.05 11.14
CA GLY A 260 -18.18 5.89 9.98
C GLY A 260 -18.82 6.30 8.64
N LEU A 261 -20.12 6.55 8.61
CA LEU A 261 -20.90 6.88 7.42
C LEU A 261 -21.33 8.35 7.36
N ALA A 262 -20.72 9.23 8.15
CA ALA A 262 -21.04 10.66 8.17
C ALA A 262 -20.87 11.38 6.81
N TRP A 263 -20.22 10.73 5.84
CA TRP A 263 -20.05 11.20 4.46
C TRP A 263 -21.24 10.84 3.54
N ALA A 264 -22.09 9.89 3.93
CA ALA A 264 -23.29 9.52 3.17
C ALA A 264 -24.43 10.51 3.44
N GLY A 265 -25.25 10.77 2.42
CA GLY A 265 -26.39 11.69 2.51
C GLY A 265 -27.55 11.17 3.35
N GLU A 266 -27.68 9.85 3.47
CA GLU A 266 -28.65 9.24 4.37
C GLU A 266 -28.12 7.91 4.90
N VAL A 267 -28.36 7.64 6.18
CA VAL A 267 -28.14 6.32 6.80
C VAL A 267 -29.45 5.87 7.43
N ILE A 268 -29.97 4.74 6.97
CA ILE A 268 -31.18 4.11 7.48
C ILE A 268 -30.79 2.82 8.18
N VAL A 269 -31.13 2.71 9.46
CA VAL A 269 -31.03 1.46 10.22
C VAL A 269 -32.42 0.86 10.33
N VAL A 270 -32.56 -0.40 9.93
CA VAL A 270 -33.82 -1.14 9.99
C VAL A 270 -33.68 -2.20 11.05
N ASP A 271 -34.36 -1.99 12.19
CA ASP A 271 -34.20 -2.81 13.38
C ASP A 271 -35.34 -3.82 13.52
N ALA A 272 -34.98 -5.09 13.68
CA ALA A 272 -35.92 -6.19 13.90
C ALA A 272 -36.28 -6.37 15.38
N SER A 273 -36.60 -5.27 16.07
CA SER A 273 -36.95 -5.22 17.50
C SER A 273 -35.86 -5.75 18.44
N SER A 274 -34.68 -5.14 18.35
CA SER A 274 -33.53 -5.42 19.21
C SER A 274 -33.84 -5.15 20.69
N LYS A 275 -33.23 -5.94 21.58
CA LYS A 275 -33.43 -5.88 23.04
C LYS A 275 -32.24 -5.32 23.81
N ASP A 276 -31.15 -5.01 23.12
CA ASP A 276 -29.87 -4.59 23.70
C ASP A 276 -29.59 -3.07 23.56
N GLY A 277 -30.58 -2.30 23.10
CA GLY A 277 -30.44 -0.85 22.88
C GLY A 277 -29.92 -0.45 21.48
N THR A 278 -29.79 -1.39 20.55
CA THR A 278 -29.33 -1.13 19.16
C THR A 278 -29.98 0.09 18.50
N ALA A 279 -31.31 0.17 18.53
CA ALA A 279 -32.08 1.26 17.93
C ALA A 279 -31.70 2.63 18.52
N ALA A 280 -31.59 2.73 19.86
CA ALA A 280 -31.19 3.96 20.54
C ALA A 280 -29.76 4.37 20.19
N THR A 281 -28.82 3.41 20.15
CA THR A 281 -27.42 3.64 19.76
C THR A 281 -27.31 4.12 18.31
N ALA A 282 -28.06 3.51 17.39
CA ALA A 282 -28.10 3.91 15.98
C ALA A 282 -28.63 5.34 15.79
N ALA A 283 -29.73 5.68 16.46
CA ALA A 283 -30.32 7.02 16.41
C ALA A 283 -29.35 8.08 16.97
N ALA A 284 -28.73 7.80 18.13
CA ALA A 284 -27.74 8.69 18.75
C ALA A 284 -26.50 8.91 17.86
N ALA A 285 -26.15 7.92 17.04
CA ALA A 285 -25.05 8.01 16.07
C ALA A 285 -25.41 8.79 14.79
N GLY A 286 -26.68 9.14 14.59
CA GLY A 286 -27.15 9.96 13.47
C GLY A 286 -27.91 9.20 12.37
N ALA A 287 -28.27 7.93 12.59
CA ALA A 287 -29.09 7.19 11.64
C ALA A 287 -30.58 7.49 11.80
N ARG A 288 -31.33 7.38 10.69
CA ARG A 288 -32.79 7.26 10.71
C ARG A 288 -33.14 5.81 11.03
N VAL A 289 -33.81 5.57 12.15
CA VAL A 289 -34.15 4.21 12.60
C VAL A 289 -35.59 3.86 12.22
N LEU A 290 -35.77 2.70 11.58
CA LEU A 290 -37.06 2.07 11.30
C LEU A 290 -37.17 0.83 12.20
N ASP A 291 -37.94 0.94 13.29
CA ASP A 291 -38.08 -0.11 14.31
C ASP A 291 -39.38 -0.92 14.13
N GLY A 292 -39.47 -2.08 14.78
CA GLY A 292 -40.67 -2.93 14.82
C GLY A 292 -40.84 -3.83 13.60
N MET A 293 -39.77 -4.07 12.83
CA MET A 293 -39.85 -4.80 11.57
C MET A 293 -39.83 -6.32 11.74
N ALA A 294 -40.48 -7.03 10.81
CA ALA A 294 -40.46 -8.49 10.80
C ALA A 294 -39.02 -9.03 10.63
N PRO A 295 -38.68 -10.15 11.29
CA PRO A 295 -37.35 -10.73 11.21
C PRO A 295 -37.04 -11.19 9.77
N GLY A 296 -35.80 -10.97 9.34
CA GLY A 296 -35.31 -11.38 8.01
C GLY A 296 -34.50 -10.29 7.32
N ILE A 297 -33.27 -10.64 6.89
CA ILE A 297 -32.32 -9.67 6.34
C ILE A 297 -32.83 -9.05 5.03
N ALA A 298 -33.44 -9.87 4.14
CA ALA A 298 -33.99 -9.39 2.88
C ALA A 298 -35.15 -8.40 3.09
N ALA A 299 -36.07 -8.72 3.99
CA ALA A 299 -37.21 -7.86 4.32
C ALA A 299 -36.72 -6.52 4.88
N GLN A 300 -35.79 -6.54 5.84
CA GLN A 300 -35.19 -5.33 6.40
C GLN A 300 -34.49 -4.48 5.33
N ARG A 301 -33.66 -5.09 4.48
CA ARG A 301 -33.01 -4.37 3.36
C ARG A 301 -34.04 -3.73 2.43
N ASN A 302 -35.08 -4.48 2.03
CA ASN A 302 -36.12 -3.98 1.13
C ASN A 302 -36.93 -2.82 1.76
N THR A 303 -37.23 -2.88 3.05
CA THR A 303 -37.86 -1.78 3.78
C THR A 303 -36.99 -0.53 3.79
N GLY A 304 -35.70 -0.68 4.08
CA GLY A 304 -34.76 0.44 4.05
C GLY A 304 -34.59 1.03 2.65
N ILE A 305 -34.54 0.18 1.61
CA ILE A 305 -34.49 0.61 0.21
C ILE A 305 -35.74 1.42 -0.15
N ALA A 306 -36.94 0.97 0.26
CA ALA A 306 -38.19 1.68 0.01
C ALA A 306 -38.24 3.05 0.71
N ALA A 307 -37.61 3.18 1.87
CA ALA A 307 -37.54 4.42 2.65
C ALA A 307 -36.43 5.39 2.19
N ALA A 308 -35.54 4.96 1.30
CA ALA A 308 -34.37 5.71 0.85
C ALA A 308 -34.73 6.97 0.05
N LYS A 309 -34.08 8.09 0.38
CA LYS A 309 -34.24 9.38 -0.30
C LYS A 309 -33.45 9.46 -1.60
N HIS A 310 -32.30 8.82 -1.65
CA HIS A 310 -31.41 8.90 -2.81
C HIS A 310 -31.65 7.79 -3.82
N GLU A 311 -31.29 8.04 -5.08
CA GLU A 311 -31.42 7.08 -6.16
C GLU A 311 -30.46 5.89 -5.99
N TRP A 312 -29.29 6.15 -5.41
CA TRP A 312 -28.31 5.12 -5.07
C TRP A 312 -28.49 4.63 -3.64
N VAL A 313 -28.43 3.32 -3.49
CA VAL A 313 -28.46 2.63 -2.19
C VAL A 313 -27.24 1.75 -2.02
N PHE A 314 -26.63 1.80 -0.84
CA PHE A 314 -25.61 0.85 -0.41
C PHE A 314 -26.17 -0.02 0.73
N ALA A 315 -26.32 -1.32 0.52
CA ALA A 315 -26.77 -2.23 1.57
C ALA A 315 -25.59 -2.67 2.44
N LEU A 316 -25.44 -2.21 3.67
CA LEU A 316 -24.29 -2.50 4.54
C LEU A 316 -24.73 -3.36 5.73
N ASP A 317 -23.91 -4.30 6.20
CA ASP A 317 -24.18 -5.04 7.44
C ASP A 317 -23.51 -4.38 8.66
N ALA A 318 -24.04 -4.58 9.87
CA ALA A 318 -23.56 -3.89 11.07
C ALA A 318 -22.09 -4.22 11.45
N ASP A 319 -21.57 -5.35 10.98
CA ASP A 319 -20.19 -5.85 11.14
C ASP A 319 -19.26 -5.47 9.99
N GLU A 320 -19.72 -4.65 9.04
CA GLU A 320 -18.96 -4.14 7.91
C GLU A 320 -18.56 -2.67 8.09
N ARG A 321 -17.45 -2.23 7.49
CA ARG A 321 -16.97 -0.84 7.52
C ARG A 321 -16.52 -0.37 6.15
N ILE A 322 -16.98 0.81 5.75
CA ILE A 322 -16.54 1.48 4.54
C ILE A 322 -15.35 2.37 4.88
N GLY A 323 -14.16 2.01 4.37
CA GLY A 323 -12.94 2.81 4.55
C GLY A 323 -12.94 4.08 3.66
N PRO A 324 -12.03 5.04 3.91
CA PRO A 324 -11.97 6.30 3.17
C PRO A 324 -11.81 6.13 1.66
N ALA A 325 -11.01 5.15 1.23
CA ALA A 325 -10.80 4.89 -0.20
C ALA A 325 -12.08 4.40 -0.89
N LEU A 326 -12.80 3.47 -0.27
CA LEU A 326 -14.09 3.00 -0.78
C LEU A 326 -15.15 4.11 -0.73
N ALA A 327 -15.19 4.94 0.32
CA ALA A 327 -16.09 6.09 0.39
C ALA A 327 -15.85 7.10 -0.76
N ALA A 328 -14.58 7.42 -1.05
CA ALA A 328 -14.21 8.30 -2.16
C ALA A 328 -14.58 7.71 -3.53
N GLU A 329 -14.36 6.41 -3.71
CA GLU A 329 -14.78 5.69 -4.93
C GLU A 329 -16.31 5.72 -5.09
N LEU A 330 -17.06 5.43 -4.03
CA LEU A 330 -18.53 5.48 -4.06
C LEU A 330 -19.03 6.88 -4.45
N ALA A 331 -18.40 7.94 -3.92
CA ALA A 331 -18.74 9.31 -4.28
C ALA A 331 -18.55 9.62 -5.77
N GLN A 332 -17.54 9.02 -6.41
CA GLN A 332 -17.31 9.14 -7.85
C GLN A 332 -18.32 8.32 -8.65
N VAL A 333 -18.54 7.06 -8.26
CA VAL A 333 -19.42 6.12 -8.96
C VAL A 333 -20.87 6.62 -8.99
N VAL A 334 -21.38 7.20 -7.90
CA VAL A 334 -22.76 7.70 -7.87
C VAL A 334 -22.99 8.90 -8.79
N VAL A 335 -21.93 9.68 -9.08
CA VAL A 335 -21.99 10.85 -9.97
C VAL A 335 -21.83 10.45 -11.44
N ALA A 336 -20.95 9.49 -11.74
CA ALA A 336 -20.68 9.04 -13.10
C ALA A 336 -20.78 7.50 -13.22
N PRO A 337 -21.98 6.93 -13.11
CA PRO A 337 -22.15 5.48 -13.12
C PRO A 337 -21.97 4.89 -14.52
N GLN A 338 -21.30 3.74 -14.56
CA GLN A 338 -21.14 2.89 -15.76
C GLN A 338 -22.04 1.66 -15.73
N HIS A 339 -22.53 1.27 -14.54
CA HIS A 339 -23.38 0.12 -14.31
C HIS A 339 -24.54 0.50 -13.37
N GLU A 340 -25.59 -0.31 -13.30
CA GLU A 340 -26.71 -0.07 -12.37
C GLU A 340 -26.55 -0.73 -11.00
N ALA A 341 -25.62 -1.66 -10.88
CA ALA A 341 -25.24 -2.32 -9.64
C ALA A 341 -23.75 -2.64 -9.65
N TYR A 342 -23.13 -2.59 -8.46
CA TYR A 342 -21.72 -2.85 -8.29
C TYR A 342 -21.48 -3.85 -7.16
N ARG A 343 -20.57 -4.78 -7.41
CA ARG A 343 -20.04 -5.68 -6.41
C ARG A 343 -18.76 -5.12 -5.78
N VAL A 344 -18.63 -5.38 -4.49
CA VAL A 344 -17.46 -5.02 -3.69
C VAL A 344 -16.85 -6.27 -3.10
N LYS A 345 -15.53 -6.32 -3.07
CA LYS A 345 -14.79 -7.41 -2.44
C LYS A 345 -14.74 -7.19 -0.93
N ARG A 346 -15.09 -8.22 -0.16
CA ARG A 346 -14.95 -8.17 1.30
C ARG A 346 -13.52 -8.49 1.71
N ARG A 347 -12.92 -7.57 2.46
CA ARG A 347 -11.69 -7.80 3.22
C ARG A 347 -12.09 -8.42 4.54
N ASN A 348 -12.08 -9.75 4.58
CA ASN A 348 -12.55 -10.49 5.75
C ASN A 348 -11.45 -10.58 6.84
N LEU A 349 -11.79 -10.12 8.05
CA LEU A 349 -10.93 -10.16 9.22
C LEU A 349 -11.42 -11.22 10.22
N PHE A 350 -10.49 -12.01 10.74
CA PHE A 350 -10.74 -12.95 11.83
C PHE A 350 -9.63 -12.83 12.87
N HIS A 351 -9.97 -12.48 14.11
CA HIS A 351 -9.02 -12.23 15.20
C HIS A 351 -7.89 -11.26 14.82
N GLY A 352 -8.22 -10.17 14.10
CA GLY A 352 -7.25 -9.16 13.67
C GLY A 352 -6.37 -9.55 12.47
N HIS A 353 -6.55 -10.75 11.92
CA HIS A 353 -5.83 -11.21 10.74
C HIS A 353 -6.73 -11.20 9.50
N VAL A 354 -6.18 -10.70 8.39
CA VAL A 354 -6.87 -10.70 7.08
C VAL A 354 -6.68 -12.06 6.43
N LEU A 355 -7.78 -12.72 6.08
CA LEU A 355 -7.76 -13.98 5.32
C LEU A 355 -7.75 -13.66 3.82
N ARG A 356 -6.64 -13.98 3.14
CA ARG A 356 -6.42 -13.59 1.74
C ARG A 356 -6.70 -14.71 0.75
N ARG A 357 -6.79 -15.96 1.21
CA ARG A 357 -7.01 -17.15 0.38
C ARG A 357 -8.33 -17.81 0.72
N GLY A 358 -8.60 -18.95 0.09
CA GLY A 358 -9.82 -19.70 0.36
C GLY A 358 -11.07 -19.04 -0.19
N HIS A 359 -12.20 -19.45 0.37
CA HIS A 359 -13.49 -18.83 0.09
C HIS A 359 -13.54 -17.36 0.49
N TRP A 360 -12.91 -16.99 1.61
CA TRP A 360 -12.93 -15.62 2.15
C TRP A 360 -12.07 -14.64 1.37
N GLY A 361 -11.00 -15.10 0.71
CA GLY A 361 -10.21 -14.28 -0.19
C GLY A 361 -10.86 -13.98 -1.54
N ARG A 362 -11.97 -14.66 -1.87
CA ARG A 362 -12.70 -14.57 -3.15
C ARG A 362 -14.15 -14.13 -2.96
N ASP A 363 -14.40 -13.41 -1.87
CA ASP A 363 -15.72 -13.09 -1.40
C ASP A 363 -16.19 -11.74 -1.93
N TRP A 364 -17.12 -11.80 -2.89
CA TRP A 364 -17.69 -10.64 -3.57
C TRP A 364 -19.18 -10.55 -3.32
N VAL A 365 -19.66 -9.35 -3.01
CA VAL A 365 -21.08 -9.09 -2.69
C VAL A 365 -21.57 -7.86 -3.44
N VAL A 366 -22.78 -7.93 -3.98
CA VAL A 366 -23.44 -6.78 -4.63
C VAL A 366 -24.00 -5.87 -3.55
N ARG A 367 -23.46 -4.66 -3.43
CA ARG A 367 -23.73 -3.77 -2.30
C ARG A 367 -24.22 -2.39 -2.71
N LEU A 368 -23.74 -1.84 -3.83
CA LEU A 368 -24.20 -0.56 -4.38
C LEU A 368 -25.15 -0.82 -5.57
N PHE A 369 -26.32 -0.20 -5.58
CA PHE A 369 -27.31 -0.39 -6.65
C PHE A 369 -28.33 0.75 -6.70
N ARG A 370 -29.04 0.88 -7.83
CA ARG A 370 -30.19 1.79 -7.95
C ARG A 370 -31.36 1.34 -7.07
N ARG A 371 -32.05 2.27 -6.42
CA ARG A 371 -33.17 2.04 -5.47
C ARG A 371 -34.31 1.15 -5.99
N GLY A 372 -34.47 1.02 -7.32
CA GLY A 372 -35.46 0.12 -7.93
C GLY A 372 -35.16 -1.38 -7.78
N ARG A 373 -34.00 -1.77 -7.25
CA ARG A 373 -33.58 -3.16 -7.06
C ARG A 373 -33.99 -3.70 -5.70
N ARG A 374 -34.12 -5.03 -5.58
CA ARG A 374 -34.61 -5.72 -4.37
C ARG A 374 -33.73 -6.91 -4.02
N PHE A 375 -33.77 -7.30 -2.75
CA PHE A 375 -33.14 -8.52 -2.23
C PHE A 375 -34.14 -9.67 -2.18
N GLY A 376 -33.69 -10.85 -2.58
CA GLY A 376 -34.41 -12.12 -2.55
C GLY A 376 -33.49 -13.31 -2.29
N GLY A 377 -34.01 -14.53 -2.46
CA GLY A 377 -33.25 -15.77 -2.30
C GLY A 377 -33.26 -16.35 -0.88
N ALA A 378 -32.15 -16.99 -0.48
CA ALA A 378 -32.06 -17.78 0.75
C ALA A 378 -32.17 -16.91 2.02
N SER A 379 -32.82 -17.46 3.06
CA SER A 379 -33.11 -16.74 4.30
C SER A 379 -31.83 -16.32 5.04
N ALA A 380 -30.77 -17.14 4.97
CA ALA A 380 -29.50 -16.89 5.64
C ALA A 380 -28.56 -15.93 4.87
N HIS A 381 -28.65 -15.90 3.53
CA HIS A 381 -27.77 -15.11 2.67
C HIS A 381 -28.55 -14.54 1.47
N PRO A 382 -29.38 -13.50 1.70
CA PRO A 382 -30.13 -12.90 0.62
C PRO A 382 -29.22 -12.11 -0.32
N GLY A 383 -29.44 -12.28 -1.62
CA GLY A 383 -28.72 -11.60 -2.69
C GLY A 383 -29.58 -10.54 -3.37
N LEU A 384 -28.94 -9.57 -4.02
CA LEU A 384 -29.64 -8.61 -4.87
C LEU A 384 -30.13 -9.34 -6.14
N GLU A 385 -31.38 -9.13 -6.51
CA GLU A 385 -31.96 -9.65 -7.76
C GLU A 385 -31.44 -8.83 -8.95
N PHE A 386 -30.22 -9.15 -9.41
CA PHE A 386 -29.57 -8.46 -10.52
C PHE A 386 -28.61 -9.38 -11.28
N PRO A 387 -28.63 -9.42 -12.64
CA PRO A 387 -27.79 -10.33 -13.43
C PRO A 387 -26.30 -10.13 -13.18
N GLU A 388 -25.55 -11.20 -12.92
CA GLU A 388 -24.10 -11.14 -12.63
C GLU A 388 -23.27 -10.47 -13.72
N ARG A 389 -23.65 -10.66 -14.99
CA ARG A 389 -22.91 -10.15 -16.15
C ARG A 389 -23.01 -8.64 -16.35
N GLU A 390 -23.96 -7.99 -15.69
CA GLU A 390 -24.23 -6.55 -15.83
C GLU A 390 -23.65 -5.73 -14.67
N GLN A 391 -23.07 -6.41 -13.66
CA GLN A 391 -22.53 -5.79 -12.45
C GLN A 391 -21.17 -5.16 -12.73
N GLY A 392 -20.97 -3.92 -12.26
CA GLY A 392 -19.65 -3.31 -12.17
C GLY A 392 -18.86 -3.82 -10.97
N GLU A 393 -17.56 -3.59 -10.95
CA GLU A 393 -16.68 -3.93 -9.83
C GLU A 393 -16.11 -2.66 -9.20
N LEU A 394 -16.18 -2.58 -7.87
CA LEU A 394 -15.45 -1.57 -7.11
C LEU A 394 -14.01 -2.05 -6.89
N ALA A 395 -13.06 -1.14 -7.05
CA ALA A 395 -11.64 -1.39 -6.91
C ALA A 395 -11.21 -1.50 -5.44
N ASN A 396 -11.88 -0.79 -4.53
CA ASN A 396 -11.58 -0.81 -3.11
C ASN A 396 -12.38 -1.87 -2.34
N GLU A 397 -11.82 -2.34 -1.24
CA GLU A 397 -12.41 -3.42 -0.44
C GLU A 397 -13.30 -2.88 0.70
N LEU A 398 -14.29 -3.70 1.08
CA LEU A 398 -15.17 -3.50 2.23
C LEU A 398 -14.64 -4.29 3.42
N ASP A 399 -14.28 -3.63 4.53
CA ASP A 399 -13.80 -4.33 5.72
C ASP A 399 -14.97 -5.08 6.39
N HIS A 400 -14.77 -6.36 6.70
CA HIS A 400 -15.82 -7.22 7.26
C HIS A 400 -15.27 -8.06 8.42
N THR A 401 -15.84 -7.89 9.61
CA THR A 401 -15.43 -8.60 10.83
C THR A 401 -16.60 -9.41 11.40
N PRO A 402 -16.99 -10.53 10.75
CA PRO A 402 -18.25 -11.22 11.04
C PRO A 402 -18.34 -11.87 12.42
N TYR A 403 -17.18 -12.14 13.03
CA TYR A 403 -17.06 -12.88 14.29
C TYR A 403 -16.15 -12.16 15.27
N LYS A 404 -16.57 -12.16 16.53
CA LYS A 404 -15.82 -11.58 17.66
C LYS A 404 -14.72 -12.53 18.12
N ASP A 405 -15.08 -13.80 18.25
CA ASP A 405 -14.22 -14.90 18.63
C ASP A 405 -14.70 -16.22 18.00
N LEU A 406 -14.03 -17.33 18.33
CA LEU A 406 -14.40 -18.66 17.82
C LEU A 406 -15.73 -19.17 18.37
N GLY A 407 -16.09 -18.84 19.62
CA GLY A 407 -17.36 -19.23 20.22
C GLY A 407 -18.54 -18.59 19.48
N HIS A 408 -18.45 -17.28 19.25
CA HIS A 408 -19.43 -16.55 18.44
C HIS A 408 -19.53 -17.10 17.01
N HIS A 409 -18.41 -17.52 16.41
CA HIS A 409 -18.43 -18.17 15.10
C HIS A 409 -19.20 -19.51 15.14
N LEU A 410 -18.98 -20.35 16.16
CA LEU A 410 -19.70 -21.63 16.32
C LEU A 410 -21.21 -21.43 16.50
N ASP A 411 -21.62 -20.47 17.32
CA ASP A 411 -23.04 -20.17 17.56
C ASP A 411 -23.75 -19.70 16.29
N LYS A 412 -23.12 -18.79 15.54
CA LYS A 412 -23.61 -18.34 14.23
C LYS A 412 -23.68 -19.52 13.26
N LEU A 413 -22.63 -20.35 13.21
CA LEU A 413 -22.57 -21.52 12.33
C LEU A 413 -23.75 -22.48 12.58
N ILE A 414 -24.06 -22.80 13.84
CA ILE A 414 -25.20 -23.66 14.19
C ILE A 414 -26.52 -23.01 13.74
N THR A 415 -26.71 -21.72 14.04
CA THR A 415 -27.94 -20.98 13.72
C THR A 415 -28.20 -20.94 12.22
N TYR A 416 -27.21 -20.51 11.42
CA TYR A 416 -27.34 -20.44 9.95
C TYR A 416 -27.48 -21.82 9.30
N SER A 417 -26.85 -22.86 9.88
CA SER A 417 -27.01 -24.22 9.39
C SER A 417 -28.45 -24.73 9.57
N ARG A 418 -29.10 -24.41 10.69
CA ARG A 418 -30.52 -24.74 10.92
C ARG A 418 -31.46 -24.00 9.97
N MET A 419 -31.21 -22.72 9.72
CA MET A 419 -31.98 -21.92 8.75
C MET A 419 -31.84 -22.51 7.35
N SER A 420 -30.62 -22.80 6.93
CA SER A 420 -30.34 -23.40 5.61
C SER A 420 -30.97 -24.79 5.45
N ALA A 421 -31.01 -25.59 6.53
CA ALA A 421 -31.69 -26.87 6.54
C ALA A 421 -33.21 -26.73 6.38
N ALA A 422 -33.82 -25.72 7.01
CA ALA A 422 -35.23 -25.42 6.86
C ALA A 422 -35.57 -24.95 5.44
N ASP A 423 -34.75 -24.07 4.85
CA ASP A 423 -34.90 -23.62 3.45
C ASP A 423 -34.84 -24.81 2.47
N LEU A 424 -33.88 -25.73 2.65
CA LEU A 424 -33.78 -26.93 1.83
C LEU A 424 -34.99 -27.85 1.99
N ALA A 425 -35.48 -28.05 3.22
CA ALA A 425 -36.66 -28.86 3.48
C ALA A 425 -37.92 -28.26 2.81
N ALA A 426 -38.08 -26.93 2.87
CA ALA A 426 -39.17 -26.22 2.21
C ALA A 426 -39.12 -26.35 0.68
N GLN A 427 -37.92 -26.48 0.11
CA GLN A 427 -37.68 -26.78 -1.31
C GLN A 427 -37.79 -28.28 -1.65
N GLY A 428 -38.28 -29.12 -0.73
CA GLY A 428 -38.45 -30.56 -0.95
C GLY A 428 -37.15 -31.36 -1.03
N HIS A 429 -36.00 -30.78 -0.68
CA HIS A 429 -34.73 -31.49 -0.71
C HIS A 429 -34.65 -32.56 0.37
N ARG A 430 -33.98 -33.67 0.05
CA ARG A 430 -33.72 -34.73 1.01
C ARG A 430 -32.23 -34.94 1.25
N ALA A 431 -31.83 -35.03 2.53
CA ALA A 431 -30.45 -35.33 2.91
C ALA A 431 -30.11 -36.80 2.58
N THR A 432 -29.02 -37.00 1.85
CA THR A 432 -28.46 -38.31 1.54
C THR A 432 -27.15 -38.54 2.31
N PHE A 433 -26.65 -39.78 2.31
CA PHE A 433 -25.36 -40.10 2.94
C PHE A 433 -24.20 -39.27 2.34
N SER A 434 -24.18 -39.08 1.03
CA SER A 434 -23.13 -38.29 0.36
C SER A 434 -23.18 -36.81 0.76
N ASP A 435 -24.38 -36.27 1.04
CA ASP A 435 -24.54 -34.89 1.50
C ASP A 435 -23.96 -34.67 2.91
N VAL A 436 -24.07 -35.68 3.78
CA VAL A 436 -23.58 -35.61 5.16
C VAL A 436 -22.09 -35.97 5.25
N ALA A 437 -21.62 -36.98 4.51
CA ALA A 437 -20.24 -37.48 4.65
C ALA A 437 -19.27 -36.91 3.59
N LEU A 438 -19.63 -36.99 2.30
CA LEU A 438 -18.70 -36.68 1.21
C LEU A 438 -18.62 -35.18 0.90
N ARG A 439 -19.75 -34.45 0.94
CA ARG A 439 -19.77 -33.00 0.66
C ARG A 439 -18.94 -32.18 1.64
N PRO A 440 -18.98 -32.40 2.97
CA PRO A 440 -18.12 -31.66 3.90
C PRO A 440 -16.64 -31.94 3.67
N ALA A 441 -16.26 -33.20 3.44
CA ALA A 441 -14.88 -33.59 3.16
C ALA A 441 -14.36 -32.92 1.87
N PHE A 442 -15.17 -32.93 0.81
CA PHE A 442 -14.84 -32.23 -0.43
C PHE A 442 -14.76 -30.72 -0.23
N ARG A 443 -15.66 -30.12 0.57
CA ARG A 443 -15.62 -28.69 0.89
C ARG A 443 -14.31 -28.31 1.59
N PHE A 444 -13.88 -29.11 2.56
CA PHE A 444 -12.59 -28.93 3.24
C PHE A 444 -11.43 -29.00 2.24
N TRP A 445 -11.36 -30.08 1.46
CA TRP A 445 -10.28 -30.28 0.49
C TRP A 445 -10.20 -29.14 -0.53
N ARG A 446 -11.34 -28.72 -1.07
CA ARG A 446 -11.40 -27.62 -2.04
C ARG A 446 -10.93 -26.31 -1.43
N ASP A 447 -11.45 -25.93 -0.27
CA ASP A 447 -11.10 -24.64 0.33
C ASP A 447 -9.64 -24.63 0.83
N TYR A 448 -9.18 -25.73 1.42
CA TYR A 448 -7.83 -25.87 1.98
C TYR A 448 -6.75 -25.97 0.90
N ILE A 449 -6.93 -26.87 -0.07
CA ILE A 449 -5.95 -27.16 -1.12
C ILE A 449 -6.18 -26.28 -2.34
N LEU A 450 -7.32 -26.42 -3.02
CA LEU A 450 -7.56 -25.79 -4.32
C LEU A 450 -7.67 -24.26 -4.21
N HIS A 451 -8.31 -23.75 -3.16
CA HIS A 451 -8.42 -22.32 -2.93
C HIS A 451 -7.26 -21.74 -2.09
N GLY A 452 -6.31 -22.59 -1.69
CA GLY A 452 -5.05 -22.17 -1.10
C GLY A 452 -5.12 -21.65 0.32
N SER A 453 -6.16 -21.97 1.10
CA SER A 453 -6.18 -21.62 2.53
C SER A 453 -5.01 -22.21 3.30
N ILE A 454 -4.33 -23.25 2.80
CA ILE A 454 -3.07 -23.75 3.35
C ILE A 454 -2.00 -22.64 3.53
N PHE A 455 -2.02 -21.60 2.69
CA PHE A 455 -1.09 -20.47 2.77
C PHE A 455 -1.49 -19.40 3.79
N ASP A 456 -2.68 -19.49 4.39
CA ASP A 456 -3.11 -18.65 5.52
C ASP A 456 -2.73 -19.28 6.89
N GLY A 457 -1.85 -20.30 6.88
CA GLY A 457 -1.28 -20.92 8.09
C GLY A 457 -2.33 -21.60 8.97
N ARG A 458 -2.21 -21.42 10.30
CA ARG A 458 -3.13 -22.03 11.29
C ARG A 458 -4.57 -21.54 11.12
N LEU A 459 -4.77 -20.28 10.72
CA LEU A 459 -6.12 -19.76 10.49
C LEU A 459 -6.76 -20.38 9.25
N GLY A 460 -5.94 -20.73 8.25
CA GLY A 460 -6.38 -21.42 7.05
C GLY A 460 -7.03 -22.78 7.30
N VAL A 461 -6.43 -23.60 8.18
CA VAL A 461 -7.01 -24.91 8.54
C VAL A 461 -8.27 -24.77 9.40
N ILE A 462 -8.29 -23.83 10.35
CA ILE A 462 -9.47 -23.56 11.18
C ILE A 462 -10.63 -23.12 10.28
N HIS A 463 -10.39 -22.22 9.34
CA HIS A 463 -11.41 -21.69 8.44
C HIS A 463 -11.97 -22.75 7.48
N ALA A 464 -11.10 -23.54 6.86
CA ALA A 464 -11.52 -24.66 6.00
C ALA A 464 -12.34 -25.69 6.80
N GLY A 465 -11.93 -25.95 8.05
CA GLY A 465 -12.65 -26.81 8.99
C GLY A 465 -14.05 -26.29 9.32
N MET A 466 -14.18 -25.00 9.66
CA MET A 466 -15.47 -24.37 9.92
C MET A 466 -16.38 -24.37 8.69
N SER A 467 -15.82 -24.15 7.50
CA SER A 467 -16.58 -24.23 6.23
C SER A 467 -17.10 -25.64 5.95
N ALA A 468 -16.34 -26.68 6.29
CA ALA A 468 -16.79 -28.07 6.19
C ALA A 468 -17.85 -28.40 7.26
N ALA A 469 -17.64 -27.95 8.50
CA ALA A 469 -18.57 -28.15 9.61
C ALA A 469 -19.94 -27.51 9.33
N SER A 470 -20.00 -26.35 8.68
CA SER A 470 -21.27 -25.72 8.30
C SER A 470 -22.04 -26.55 7.26
N VAL A 471 -21.34 -27.14 6.28
CA VAL A 471 -21.96 -28.05 5.30
C VAL A 471 -22.47 -29.32 5.99
N PHE A 472 -21.67 -29.90 6.89
CA PHE A 472 -22.05 -31.07 7.66
C PHE A 472 -23.31 -30.79 8.49
N LEU A 473 -23.31 -29.73 9.30
CA LEU A 473 -24.42 -29.37 10.18
C LEU A 473 -25.68 -29.04 9.40
N LYS A 474 -25.57 -28.34 8.26
CA LYS A 474 -26.71 -28.07 7.37
C LYS A 474 -27.43 -29.36 6.96
N TYR A 475 -26.70 -30.36 6.49
CA TYR A 475 -27.31 -31.61 6.04
C TYR A 475 -27.69 -32.55 7.18
N ALA A 476 -26.96 -32.51 8.31
CA ALA A 476 -27.33 -33.24 9.51
C ALA A 476 -28.67 -32.74 10.10
N PHE A 477 -28.87 -31.42 10.17
CA PHE A 477 -30.15 -30.85 10.59
C PHE A 477 -31.27 -31.14 9.59
N LEU A 478 -30.99 -31.15 8.27
CA LEU A 478 -31.98 -31.55 7.27
C LEU A 478 -32.40 -33.02 7.48
N TRP A 479 -31.45 -33.91 7.68
CA TRP A 479 -31.71 -35.32 7.99
C TRP A 479 -32.49 -35.52 9.29
N GLU A 480 -32.16 -34.78 10.35
CA GLU A 480 -32.89 -34.81 11.63
C GLU A 480 -34.36 -34.42 11.43
N ARG A 481 -34.62 -33.36 10.66
CA ARG A 481 -35.98 -32.90 10.36
C ARG A 481 -36.81 -33.95 9.61
N GLN A 482 -36.19 -34.73 8.72
CA GLN A 482 -36.87 -35.79 7.96
C GLN A 482 -37.30 -36.98 8.81
N ARG A 483 -36.71 -37.17 9.99
CA ARG A 483 -37.04 -38.27 10.90
C ARG A 483 -38.03 -37.86 11.99
N ARG A 484 -38.21 -36.56 12.20
CA ARG A 484 -39.13 -35.98 13.19
C ARG A 484 -40.49 -35.58 12.62
N GLY A 485 -40.59 -35.39 11.30
CA GLY A 485 -41.86 -35.31 10.57
C GLY A 485 -42.16 -36.64 9.90
#